data_AF-A0A5N5M3J5-F1
#
_entry.id   AF-A0A5N5M3J5-F1
#
_cell.length_a   1.000
_cell.length_b   1.000
_cell.length_c   1.000
_cell.angle_alpha   90.00
_cell.angle_beta   90.00
_cell.angle_gamma   90.00
#
_symmetry.space_group_name_H-M   'P 1'
#
loop_
_entity.id
_entity.type
_entity.pdbx_description
1 polymer ?
#
loop_
_entity_poly.entity_id
_entity_poly.type
_entity_poly.pdbx_seq_one_letter_code
_entity_poly.pdbx_strand_id
1 'polypeptide(L)'
;MDTEPCPTCNNTLPQDPQAQSQHALLCASFSSSSLPPKPDSPASHILGLLFPASSSSDDNSTPTPTPTWIKLTSSTDDETSITFQSVDVSPVFPPTSSSSPAPEVLYTERNTVRERDTGSMLEIWTPPASDAEEENATIKALATTQGKPGAPFHRWSGPVLALAMSRATGFMVDPGTYRDVTLEDAGDVVDFLLDYENPEHGRRIREALGMLGRGVDGEGGGEAGKVEGGPEEAGQEVDRFEEETVERAGGKQDVVFEVL
;
A
#
# COMPACT_ATOMS: atom_id res chain seq x y z
N MET A 1 -13.43 16.58 26.24
CA MET A 1 -13.23 15.49 27.21
C MET A 1 -11.79 15.05 26.99
N ASP A 2 -10.92 15.32 27.94
CA ASP A 2 -9.52 14.91 27.85
C ASP A 2 -9.47 13.38 28.03
N THR A 3 -9.11 12.66 26.98
CA THR A 3 -8.94 11.21 27.04
C THR A 3 -7.59 10.92 27.65
N GLU A 4 -7.57 10.23 28.79
CA GLU A 4 -6.31 9.82 29.44
C GLU A 4 -5.47 8.96 28.48
N PRO A 5 -4.15 9.18 28.40
CA PRO A 5 -3.26 8.40 27.55
C PRO A 5 -3.15 6.96 28.08
N CYS A 6 -2.89 6.02 27.18
CA CYS A 6 -2.66 4.63 27.54
C CYS A 6 -1.44 4.51 28.46
N PRO A 7 -1.53 3.84 29.63
CA PRO A 7 -0.43 3.76 30.58
C PRO A 7 0.78 2.96 30.06
N THR A 8 0.59 2.11 29.05
CA THR A 8 1.64 1.23 28.52
C THR A 8 2.45 1.90 27.40
N CYS A 9 1.79 2.57 26.46
CA CYS A 9 2.44 3.17 25.30
C CYS A 9 2.36 4.71 25.26
N ASN A 10 1.71 5.33 26.24
CA ASN A 10 1.48 6.78 26.35
C ASN A 10 0.79 7.42 25.12
N ASN A 11 0.18 6.62 24.24
CA ASN A 11 -0.61 7.11 23.11
C ASN A 11 -2.06 7.35 23.54
N THR A 12 -2.74 8.28 22.87
CA THR A 12 -4.18 8.53 23.08
C THR A 12 -4.99 7.26 22.85
N LEU A 13 -5.87 6.92 23.79
CA LEU A 13 -6.76 5.77 23.65
C LEU A 13 -7.84 6.05 22.59
N PRO A 14 -7.98 5.20 21.57
CA PRO A 14 -9.02 5.37 20.57
C PRO A 14 -10.41 5.26 21.18
N GLN A 15 -11.37 6.02 20.65
CA GLN A 15 -12.78 5.93 21.05
C GLN A 15 -13.54 4.84 20.30
N ASP A 16 -13.10 4.52 19.09
CA ASP A 16 -13.69 3.48 18.25
C ASP A 16 -13.31 2.07 18.76
N PRO A 17 -14.27 1.14 18.94
CA PRO A 17 -14.00 -0.20 19.47
C PRO A 17 -13.00 -1.03 18.64
N GLN A 18 -13.00 -0.87 17.32
CA GLN A 18 -12.06 -1.58 16.45
C GLN A 18 -10.65 -0.98 16.55
N ALA A 19 -10.56 0.34 16.66
CA ALA A 19 -9.29 1.00 16.96
C ALA A 19 -8.76 0.62 18.35
N GLN A 20 -9.64 0.38 19.34
CA GLN A 20 -9.25 -0.13 20.67
C GLN A 20 -8.70 -1.56 20.61
N SER A 21 -9.31 -2.45 19.83
CA SER A 21 -8.81 -3.83 19.70
C SER A 21 -7.43 -3.87 19.05
N GLN A 22 -7.21 -3.04 18.02
CA GLN A 22 -5.89 -2.88 17.41
C GLN A 22 -4.87 -2.24 18.33
N HIS A 23 -5.29 -1.21 19.07
CA HIS A 23 -4.46 -0.63 20.11
C HIS A 23 -4.03 -1.73 21.08
N ALA A 24 -4.95 -2.55 21.61
CA ALA A 24 -4.59 -3.63 22.52
C ALA A 24 -3.57 -4.63 21.94
N LEU A 25 -3.64 -4.90 20.63
CA LEU A 25 -2.71 -5.80 19.94
C LEU A 25 -1.32 -5.20 19.72
N LEU A 26 -1.24 -3.92 19.41
CA LEU A 26 -0.01 -3.25 18.99
C LEU A 26 0.65 -2.44 20.12
N CYS A 27 -0.10 -2.10 21.17
CA CYS A 27 0.30 -1.20 22.25
C CYS A 27 1.62 -1.61 22.91
N ALA A 28 1.78 -2.91 23.19
CA ALA A 28 3.00 -3.41 23.81
C ALA A 28 4.25 -3.16 22.94
N SER A 29 4.13 -3.35 21.62
CA SER A 29 5.21 -3.13 20.66
C SER A 29 5.59 -1.65 20.52
N PHE A 30 4.64 -0.74 20.74
CA PHE A 30 4.84 0.71 20.70
C PHE A 30 5.15 1.33 22.08
N SER A 31 5.36 0.53 23.12
CA SER A 31 5.86 1.03 24.40
C SER A 31 7.33 1.42 24.28
N SER A 32 7.75 2.47 24.99
CA SER A 32 9.13 2.97 24.96
C SER A 32 10.17 1.92 25.39
N SER A 33 9.76 0.91 26.16
CA SER A 33 10.60 -0.23 26.57
C SER A 33 10.73 -1.32 25.50
N SER A 34 9.80 -1.39 24.55
CA SER A 34 9.76 -2.42 23.50
C SER A 34 10.27 -1.92 22.15
N LEU A 35 10.29 -0.62 21.93
CA LEU A 35 10.83 -0.04 20.70
C LEU A 35 12.32 -0.38 20.54
N PRO A 36 12.78 -0.70 19.32
CA PRO A 36 14.19 -0.93 19.08
C PRO A 36 15.00 0.33 19.43
N PRO A 37 16.23 0.18 19.97
CA PRO A 37 17.08 1.32 20.30
C PRO A 37 17.22 2.28 19.13
N LYS A 38 17.02 3.57 19.39
CA LYS A 38 17.12 4.59 18.36
C LYS A 38 18.55 4.61 17.78
N PRO A 39 18.74 4.61 16.45
CA PRO A 39 20.05 4.69 15.83
C PRO A 39 20.77 5.99 16.22
N ASP A 40 22.11 5.94 16.23
CA ASP A 40 22.97 7.11 16.52
C ASP A 40 22.74 8.28 15.56
N SER A 41 22.29 7.97 14.33
CA SER A 41 21.93 8.93 13.29
C SER A 41 20.41 8.93 13.06
N PRO A 42 19.62 9.57 13.94
CA PRO A 42 18.16 9.52 13.86
C PRO A 42 17.60 10.28 12.66
N ALA A 43 18.34 11.24 12.09
CA ALA A 43 17.93 11.96 10.88
C ALA A 43 18.05 11.12 9.61
N SER A 44 18.77 10.00 9.66
CA SER A 44 18.96 9.09 8.52
C SER A 44 18.21 7.76 8.72
N HIS A 45 17.24 7.72 9.62
CA HIS A 45 16.41 6.54 9.86
C HIS A 45 14.98 6.97 10.16
N ILE A 46 14.04 6.09 9.80
CA ILE A 46 12.63 6.18 10.23
C ILE A 46 12.18 4.87 10.85
N LEU A 47 11.23 4.97 11.75
CA LEU A 47 10.57 3.80 12.31
C LEU A 47 9.51 3.31 11.31
N GLY A 48 9.71 2.10 10.78
CA GLY A 48 8.71 1.34 10.03
C GLY A 48 8.05 0.26 10.88
N LEU A 49 7.10 -0.47 10.29
CA LEU A 49 6.45 -1.62 10.92
C LEU A 49 6.63 -2.88 10.07
N LEU A 50 7.33 -3.87 10.61
CA LEU A 50 7.61 -5.15 9.96
C LEU A 50 6.63 -6.22 10.43
N PHE A 51 6.03 -6.91 9.46
CA PHE A 51 5.24 -8.13 9.63
C PHE A 51 6.10 -9.31 9.18
N PRO A 52 6.83 -9.99 10.08
CA PRO A 52 7.70 -11.08 9.70
C PRO A 52 6.90 -12.26 9.11
N ALA A 53 7.50 -12.97 8.15
CA ALA A 53 6.85 -14.11 7.48
C ALA A 53 6.57 -15.27 8.45
N SER A 54 7.53 -15.55 9.35
CA SER A 54 7.51 -16.65 10.30
C SER A 54 7.73 -16.13 11.72
N SER A 55 7.22 -16.85 12.72
CA SER A 55 7.64 -16.65 14.11
C SER A 55 9.10 -17.06 14.25
N SER A 56 9.94 -16.24 14.88
CA SER A 56 11.27 -16.69 15.31
C SER A 56 11.11 -17.99 16.09
N SER A 57 11.88 -19.01 15.71
CA SER A 57 11.64 -20.44 15.91
C SER A 57 11.57 -20.97 17.35
N ASP A 58 11.66 -20.12 18.37
CA ASP A 58 12.03 -20.58 19.72
C ASP A 58 10.97 -20.35 20.81
N ASP A 59 9.87 -19.67 20.53
CA ASP A 59 8.76 -19.53 21.47
C ASP A 59 7.42 -19.80 20.79
N ASN A 60 6.54 -20.53 21.48
CA ASN A 60 5.15 -20.78 21.08
C ASN A 60 4.28 -19.50 21.11
N SER A 61 4.91 -18.33 20.96
CA SER A 61 4.32 -17.00 20.92
C SER A 61 3.76 -16.71 19.54
N THR A 62 2.55 -16.17 19.51
CA THR A 62 1.93 -15.65 18.29
C THR A 62 2.87 -14.61 17.64
N PRO A 63 3.21 -14.74 16.34
CA PRO A 63 4.04 -13.75 15.67
C PRO A 63 3.33 -12.40 15.68
N THR A 64 4.07 -11.34 16.01
CA THR A 64 3.54 -9.99 16.18
C THR A 64 4.25 -8.99 15.26
N PRO A 65 3.56 -7.93 14.82
CA PRO A 65 4.20 -6.83 14.12
C PRO A 65 5.26 -6.16 14.99
N THR A 66 6.41 -5.88 14.39
CA THR A 66 7.60 -5.34 15.07
C THR A 66 7.99 -3.99 14.50
N PRO A 67 8.01 -2.91 15.31
CA PRO A 67 8.61 -1.65 14.90
C PRO A 67 10.10 -1.86 14.57
N THR A 68 10.56 -1.31 13.46
CA THR A 68 11.93 -1.50 12.98
C THR A 68 12.51 -0.21 12.40
N TRP A 69 13.79 0.05 12.62
CA TRP A 69 14.46 1.24 12.06
C TRP A 69 14.91 0.95 10.63
N ILE A 70 14.40 1.75 9.69
CA ILE A 70 14.74 1.68 8.27
C ILE A 70 15.64 2.85 7.94
N LYS A 71 16.77 2.56 7.28
CA LYS A 71 17.74 3.57 6.89
C LYS A 71 17.18 4.40 5.73
N LEU A 72 17.37 5.71 5.84
CA LEU A 72 17.04 6.70 4.84
C LEU A 72 18.32 7.26 4.21
N THR A 73 18.27 7.45 2.91
CA THR A 73 19.20 8.30 2.18
C THR A 73 18.43 9.50 1.66
N SER A 74 19.07 10.67 1.65
CA SER A 74 18.48 11.88 1.10
C SER A 74 19.44 12.47 0.07
N SER A 75 18.89 12.89 -1.07
CA SER A 75 19.62 13.57 -2.12
C SER A 75 18.85 14.83 -2.50
N THR A 76 19.52 15.98 -2.44
CA THR A 76 18.95 17.25 -2.89
C THR A 76 19.40 17.49 -4.32
N ASP A 77 18.45 17.73 -5.21
CA ASP A 77 18.75 18.20 -6.55
C ASP A 77 19.16 19.68 -6.49
N ASP A 78 20.38 19.98 -6.93
CA ASP A 78 20.96 21.32 -6.85
C ASP A 78 20.21 22.33 -7.75
N GLU A 79 19.57 21.87 -8.83
CA GLU A 79 18.85 22.75 -9.77
C GLU A 79 17.47 23.16 -9.24
N THR A 80 16.72 22.21 -8.69
CA THR A 80 15.36 22.46 -8.19
C THR A 80 15.30 22.74 -6.69
N SER A 81 16.39 22.48 -5.96
CA SER A 81 16.44 22.46 -4.49
C SER A 81 15.46 21.47 -3.85
N ILE A 82 14.91 20.53 -4.63
CA ILE A 82 14.01 19.48 -4.14
C ILE A 82 14.83 18.39 -3.49
N THR A 83 14.44 17.98 -2.29
CA THR A 83 15.08 16.87 -1.58
C THR A 83 14.27 15.61 -1.76
N PHE A 84 14.91 14.59 -2.33
CA PHE A 84 14.35 13.26 -2.48
C PHE A 84 14.86 12.37 -1.35
N GLN A 85 13.95 11.57 -0.79
CA GLN A 85 14.29 10.55 0.19
C GLN A 85 14.13 9.16 -0.42
N SER A 86 15.06 8.26 -0.11
CA SER A 86 14.98 6.85 -0.47
C SER A 86 15.19 5.98 0.76
N VAL A 87 14.47 4.88 0.81
CA VAL A 87 14.52 3.90 1.90
C VAL A 87 15.39 2.72 1.51
N ASP A 88 16.25 2.27 2.42
CA ASP A 88 17.01 1.04 2.27
C ASP A 88 16.20 -0.12 2.84
N VAL A 89 15.45 -0.80 1.97
CA VAL A 89 14.64 -1.96 2.32
C VAL A 89 15.38 -3.29 2.13
N SER A 90 16.64 -3.25 1.68
CA SER A 90 17.45 -4.45 1.41
C SER A 90 17.65 -5.37 2.63
N PRO A 91 17.67 -4.89 3.90
CA PRO A 91 17.72 -5.80 5.04
C PRO A 91 16.47 -6.65 5.22
N VAL A 92 15.31 -6.21 4.71
CA VAL A 92 14.04 -6.95 4.77
C VAL A 92 13.83 -7.76 3.49
N PHE A 93 14.19 -7.17 2.35
CA PHE A 93 14.06 -7.79 1.02
C PHE A 93 15.45 -7.89 0.38
N PRO A 94 16.28 -8.86 0.81
CA PRO A 94 17.61 -9.01 0.26
C PRO A 94 17.53 -9.39 -1.23
N PRO A 95 18.38 -8.80 -2.09
CA PRO A 95 18.44 -9.20 -3.48
C PRO A 95 18.92 -10.66 -3.56
N THR A 96 18.03 -11.57 -3.97
CA THR A 96 18.34 -13.01 -4.04
C THR A 96 19.17 -13.37 -5.27
N SER A 97 19.11 -12.56 -6.34
CA SER A 97 19.95 -12.62 -7.53
C SER A 97 19.87 -11.30 -8.31
N SER A 98 20.79 -11.06 -9.26
CA SER A 98 20.74 -9.89 -10.16
C SER A 98 19.52 -9.89 -11.11
N SER A 99 18.81 -11.01 -11.20
CA SER A 99 17.61 -11.21 -12.01
C SER A 99 16.33 -11.31 -11.18
N SER A 100 16.42 -11.22 -9.86
CA SER A 100 15.25 -11.32 -9.00
C SER A 100 14.40 -10.06 -9.16
N PRO A 101 13.07 -10.20 -9.27
CA PRO A 101 12.19 -9.05 -9.34
C PRO A 101 12.36 -8.19 -8.09
N ALA A 102 12.31 -6.88 -8.27
CA ALA A 102 12.29 -5.93 -7.15
C ALA A 102 11.05 -6.17 -6.28
N PRO A 103 11.09 -5.86 -4.98
CA PRO A 103 9.90 -5.90 -4.14
C PRO A 103 8.81 -5.00 -4.70
N GLU A 104 7.57 -5.42 -4.51
CA GLU A 104 6.38 -4.68 -4.94
C GLU A 104 6.00 -3.65 -3.88
N VAL A 105 5.42 -2.52 -4.32
CA VAL A 105 5.04 -1.42 -3.45
C VAL A 105 3.57 -1.05 -3.68
N LEU A 106 2.79 -1.08 -2.61
CA LEU A 106 1.39 -0.66 -2.58
C LEU A 106 1.27 0.64 -1.77
N TYR A 107 0.39 1.52 -2.23
CA TYR A 107 0.12 2.79 -1.56
C TYR A 107 -1.34 2.87 -1.13
N THR A 108 -1.59 3.40 0.07
CA THR A 108 -2.94 3.80 0.47
C THR A 108 -2.92 5.10 1.26
N GLU A 109 -3.93 5.93 1.01
CA GLU A 109 -4.22 7.13 1.78
C GLU A 109 -5.61 7.09 2.44
N ARG A 110 -6.27 5.92 2.36
CA ARG A 110 -7.63 5.71 2.85
C ARG A 110 -7.74 4.39 3.61
N ASN A 111 -8.26 4.46 4.82
CA ASN A 111 -8.69 3.28 5.57
C ASN A 111 -10.15 2.98 5.20
N THR A 112 -10.34 1.99 4.33
CA THR A 112 -11.66 1.56 3.84
C THR A 112 -12.51 0.89 4.91
N VAL A 113 -11.88 0.24 5.87
CA VAL A 113 -12.57 -0.43 6.97
C VAL A 113 -13.24 0.56 7.91
N ARG A 114 -12.57 1.71 8.14
CA ARG A 114 -13.05 2.81 9.00
C ARG A 114 -13.70 3.97 8.23
N GLU A 115 -13.81 3.83 6.91
CA GLU A 115 -14.37 4.83 6.00
C GLU A 115 -13.78 6.24 6.15
N ARG A 116 -12.49 6.32 6.51
CA ARG A 116 -11.77 7.60 6.69
C ARG A 116 -10.46 7.64 5.93
N ASP A 117 -9.94 8.84 5.74
CA ASP A 117 -8.57 9.02 5.30
C ASP A 117 -7.59 8.58 6.40
N THR A 118 -6.42 8.10 5.98
CA THR A 118 -5.31 7.83 6.90
C THR A 118 -4.60 9.14 7.27
N GLY A 119 -3.95 9.16 8.44
CA GLY A 119 -3.15 10.30 8.86
C GLY A 119 -1.88 10.49 8.01
N SER A 120 -1.30 9.38 7.56
CA SER A 120 -0.17 9.30 6.61
C SER A 120 -0.60 8.75 5.27
N MET A 121 0.15 9.01 4.21
CA MET A 121 0.19 8.06 3.09
C MET A 121 0.98 6.84 3.55
N LEU A 122 0.40 5.65 3.45
CA LEU A 122 1.04 4.40 3.82
C LEU A 122 1.66 3.76 2.58
N GLU A 123 2.90 3.33 2.72
CA GLU A 123 3.67 2.63 1.70
C GLU A 123 3.98 1.22 2.20
N ILE A 124 3.48 0.21 1.49
CA ILE A 124 3.54 -1.19 1.89
C ILE A 124 4.41 -1.94 0.89
N TRP A 125 5.56 -2.40 1.37
CA TRP A 125 6.52 -3.19 0.61
C TRP A 125 6.27 -4.68 0.82
N THR A 126 6.23 -5.43 -0.27
CA THR A 126 6.06 -6.89 -0.27
C THR A 126 7.07 -7.57 -1.17
N PRO A 127 7.35 -8.86 -0.95
CA PRO A 127 8.11 -9.65 -1.91
C PRO A 127 7.34 -9.69 -3.24
N PRO A 128 8.05 -9.90 -4.35
CA PRO A 128 7.39 -10.12 -5.63
C PRO A 128 6.54 -11.40 -5.59
N ALA A 129 5.41 -11.40 -6.28
CA ALA A 129 4.43 -12.49 -6.24
C ALA A 129 5.02 -13.88 -6.62
N SER A 130 6.15 -13.92 -7.34
CA SER A 130 6.84 -15.15 -7.77
C SER A 130 7.69 -15.82 -6.68
N ASP A 131 8.11 -15.08 -5.66
CA ASP A 131 9.21 -15.52 -4.77
C ASP A 131 8.73 -16.00 -3.40
N ALA A 132 7.41 -15.91 -3.15
CA ALA A 132 6.87 -16.05 -1.82
C ALA A 132 5.98 -17.31 -1.70
N GLU A 133 6.62 -18.42 -1.31
CA GLU A 133 5.96 -19.74 -1.22
C GLU A 133 5.10 -19.91 0.06
N GLU A 134 5.45 -19.20 1.14
CA GLU A 134 4.79 -19.32 2.46
C GLU A 134 3.90 -18.11 2.78
N GLU A 135 2.72 -18.38 3.33
CA GLU A 135 1.78 -17.35 3.80
C GLU A 135 2.35 -16.63 5.04
N ASN A 136 2.19 -15.31 5.11
CA ASN A 136 2.67 -14.52 6.23
C ASN A 136 1.89 -14.86 7.52
N ALA A 137 2.55 -15.57 8.44
CA ALA A 137 1.94 -16.06 9.68
C ALA A 137 1.49 -14.92 10.61
N THR A 138 2.21 -13.79 10.62
CA THR A 138 1.87 -12.61 11.42
C THR A 138 0.51 -12.03 11.00
N ILE A 139 0.32 -11.80 9.70
CA ILE A 139 -0.91 -11.21 9.18
C ILE A 139 -2.09 -12.16 9.40
N LYS A 140 -1.88 -13.47 9.20
CA LYS A 140 -2.89 -14.50 9.48
C LYS A 140 -3.30 -14.56 10.95
N ALA A 141 -2.34 -14.44 11.86
CA ALA A 141 -2.61 -14.41 13.30
C ALA A 141 -3.42 -13.17 13.70
N LEU A 142 -3.14 -12.00 13.10
CA LEU A 142 -3.92 -10.79 13.32
C LEU A 142 -5.37 -10.92 12.87
N ALA A 143 -5.61 -11.56 11.71
CA ALA A 143 -6.97 -11.83 11.22
C ALA A 143 -7.79 -12.63 12.26
N THR A 144 -7.16 -13.66 12.84
CA THR A 144 -7.77 -14.52 13.86
C THR A 144 -8.09 -13.74 15.13
N THR A 145 -7.18 -12.86 15.55
CA THR A 145 -7.29 -12.14 16.82
C THR A 145 -8.31 -10.99 16.77
N GLN A 146 -8.56 -10.41 15.59
CA GLN A 146 -9.59 -9.38 15.41
C GLN A 146 -11.02 -9.93 15.34
N GLY A 147 -11.23 -11.22 15.56
CA GLY A 147 -12.57 -11.81 15.53
C GLY A 147 -13.24 -11.75 14.16
N LYS A 148 -12.46 -11.57 13.08
CA LYS A 148 -12.89 -11.83 11.70
C LYS A 148 -12.69 -13.33 11.46
N PRO A 149 -13.75 -14.18 11.48
CA PRO A 149 -13.60 -15.60 11.19
C PRO A 149 -13.23 -15.78 9.72
N GLY A 150 -11.93 -15.89 9.44
CA GLY A 150 -11.41 -16.07 8.09
C GLY A 150 -9.94 -15.66 7.96
N ALA A 151 -9.29 -16.17 6.90
CA ALA A 151 -8.01 -15.65 6.44
C ALA A 151 -8.19 -14.21 5.91
N PRO A 152 -7.13 -13.38 5.86
CA PRO A 152 -7.18 -12.13 5.10
C PRO A 152 -7.69 -12.37 3.67
N PHE A 153 -8.36 -11.38 3.07
CA PHE A 153 -8.90 -11.51 1.71
C PHE A 153 -7.80 -11.76 0.67
N HIS A 154 -6.67 -11.07 0.84
CA HIS A 154 -5.46 -11.31 0.08
C HIS A 154 -4.51 -12.24 0.84
N ARG A 155 -3.92 -13.20 0.14
CA ARG A 155 -2.91 -14.11 0.70
C ARG A 155 -1.54 -13.44 0.67
N TRP A 156 -1.22 -12.70 1.72
CA TRP A 156 0.12 -12.14 1.91
C TRP A 156 1.15 -13.23 2.12
N SER A 157 2.33 -13.07 1.53
CA SER A 157 3.41 -14.04 1.57
C SER A 157 4.75 -13.36 1.81
N GLY A 158 5.68 -14.07 2.46
CA GLY A 158 6.96 -13.52 2.93
C GLY A 158 6.81 -12.32 3.88
N PRO A 159 7.89 -11.57 4.16
CA PRO A 159 7.84 -10.42 5.06
C PRO A 159 7.10 -9.24 4.43
N VAL A 160 6.37 -8.46 5.21
CA VAL A 160 5.73 -7.22 4.74
C VAL A 160 6.24 -6.05 5.57
N LEU A 161 6.67 -4.96 4.92
CA LEU A 161 7.16 -3.75 5.59
C LEU A 161 6.23 -2.58 5.27
N ALA A 162 5.74 -1.91 6.31
CA ALA A 162 4.93 -0.71 6.17
C ALA A 162 5.68 0.53 6.64
N LEU A 163 5.63 1.58 5.84
CA LEU A 163 6.22 2.89 6.09
C LEU A 163 5.14 3.97 6.04
N ALA A 164 5.40 5.09 6.72
CA ALA A 164 4.53 6.25 6.74
C ALA A 164 5.20 7.43 6.05
N MET A 165 4.46 8.09 5.17
CA MET A 165 4.86 9.33 4.51
C MET A 165 3.87 10.45 4.82
N SER A 166 4.35 11.69 4.89
CA SER A 166 3.48 12.86 4.88
C SER A 166 2.64 12.88 3.61
N ARG A 167 1.33 13.12 3.73
CA ARG A 167 0.47 13.29 2.56
C ARG A 167 0.97 14.51 1.77
N ALA A 168 1.22 14.35 0.48
CA ALA A 168 1.54 15.47 -0.39
C ALA A 168 0.31 16.40 -0.42
N THR A 169 0.42 17.60 0.15
CA THR A 169 -0.65 18.59 0.11
C THR A 169 -0.44 19.52 -1.08
N GLY A 170 -1.16 19.28 -2.19
CA GLY A 170 -1.29 20.23 -3.29
C GLY A 170 -0.63 19.82 -4.62
N PHE A 171 -0.64 20.75 -5.58
CA PHE A 171 -0.19 20.57 -6.97
C PHE A 171 1.34 20.62 -7.17
N MET A 172 2.15 20.56 -6.11
CA MET A 172 3.60 20.62 -6.20
C MET A 172 4.25 19.29 -5.89
N VAL A 173 5.36 19.04 -6.60
CA VAL A 173 6.23 17.87 -6.58
C VAL A 173 7.00 17.81 -5.25
N ASP A 174 6.30 17.72 -4.13
CA ASP A 174 6.93 17.33 -2.87
C ASP A 174 6.82 15.81 -2.77
N PRO A 175 7.88 15.04 -3.10
CA PRO A 175 7.87 13.61 -2.88
C PRO A 175 7.71 13.42 -1.37
N GLY A 176 6.54 12.91 -0.94
CA GLY A 176 6.14 12.90 0.47
C GLY A 176 7.29 12.50 1.40
N THR A 177 7.54 13.29 2.42
CA THR A 177 8.61 13.02 3.39
C THR A 177 8.26 11.83 4.27
N TYR A 178 9.21 10.93 4.46
CA TYR A 178 9.07 9.81 5.38
C TYR A 178 9.01 10.29 6.83
N ARG A 179 8.19 9.61 7.64
CA ARG A 179 8.06 9.86 9.08
C ARG A 179 7.99 8.54 9.84
N ASP A 180 8.25 8.61 11.14
CA ASP A 180 8.08 7.47 12.03
C ASP A 180 6.62 7.00 12.01
N VAL A 181 6.41 5.71 11.79
CA VAL A 181 5.10 5.05 11.91
C VAL A 181 4.59 5.23 13.34
N THR A 182 3.37 5.74 13.46
CA THR A 182 2.68 5.85 14.75
C THR A 182 1.83 4.61 15.04
N LEU A 183 1.34 4.50 16.28
CA LEU A 183 0.40 3.43 16.64
C LEU A 183 -0.91 3.51 15.85
N GLU A 184 -1.34 4.72 15.47
CA GLU A 184 -2.51 4.90 14.61
C GLU A 184 -2.23 4.41 13.18
N ASP A 185 -1.09 4.79 12.60
CA ASP A 185 -0.67 4.32 11.28
C ASP A 185 -0.56 2.79 11.27
N ALA A 186 0.01 2.19 12.33
CA ALA A 186 0.08 0.74 12.48
C ALA A 186 -1.29 0.07 12.48
N GLY A 187 -2.29 0.69 13.11
CA GLY A 187 -3.68 0.21 13.04
C GLY A 187 -4.28 0.31 11.63
N ASP A 188 -4.04 1.42 10.94
CA ASP A 188 -4.48 1.62 9.55
C ASP A 188 -3.82 0.61 8.60
N VAL A 189 -2.54 0.27 8.81
CA VAL A 189 -1.84 -0.79 8.07
C VAL A 189 -2.50 -2.15 8.31
N VAL A 190 -2.82 -2.49 9.57
CA VAL A 190 -3.48 -3.77 9.85
C VAL A 190 -4.86 -3.84 9.19
N ASP A 191 -5.65 -2.76 9.24
CA ASP A 191 -6.92 -2.70 8.51
C ASP A 191 -6.72 -2.90 7.01
N PHE A 192 -5.74 -2.22 6.41
CA PHE A 192 -5.41 -2.37 5.00
C PHE A 192 -5.04 -3.82 4.65
N LEU A 193 -4.11 -4.44 5.38
CA LEU A 193 -3.65 -5.81 5.10
C LEU A 193 -4.80 -6.83 5.22
N LEU A 194 -5.71 -6.65 6.17
CA LEU A 194 -6.83 -7.56 6.36
C LEU A 194 -8.00 -7.33 5.39
N ASP A 195 -8.04 -6.19 4.71
CA ASP A 195 -9.14 -5.75 3.83
C ASP A 195 -8.72 -5.56 2.36
N TYR A 196 -7.43 -5.74 2.05
CA TYR A 196 -6.88 -5.65 0.71
C TYR A 196 -7.53 -6.71 -0.20
N GLU A 197 -7.92 -6.29 -1.41
CA GLU A 197 -8.69 -7.10 -2.37
C GLU A 197 -10.04 -7.62 -1.86
N ASN A 198 -10.62 -7.01 -0.82
CA ASN A 198 -11.97 -7.36 -0.38
C ASN A 198 -12.99 -7.18 -1.54
N PRO A 199 -13.69 -8.25 -1.97
CA PRO A 199 -14.61 -8.19 -3.10
C PRO A 199 -15.81 -7.28 -2.86
N GLU A 200 -16.15 -7.02 -1.59
CA GLU A 200 -17.22 -6.11 -1.22
C GLU A 200 -16.89 -4.65 -1.57
N HIS A 201 -15.61 -4.27 -1.68
CA HIS A 201 -15.23 -2.93 -2.18
C HIS A 201 -15.65 -2.75 -3.64
N GLY A 202 -15.33 -3.73 -4.48
CA GLY A 202 -15.75 -3.71 -5.89
C GLY A 202 -17.27 -3.68 -6.02
N ARG A 203 -17.99 -4.35 -5.10
CA ARG A 203 -19.46 -4.28 -5.04
C ARG A 203 -19.96 -2.89 -4.65
N ARG A 204 -19.47 -2.30 -3.55
CA ARG A 204 -19.86 -0.95 -3.10
C ARG A 204 -19.58 0.12 -4.15
N ILE A 205 -18.44 0.03 -4.85
CA ILE A 205 -18.10 0.95 -5.96
C ILE A 205 -19.10 0.78 -7.11
N ARG A 206 -19.40 -0.46 -7.53
CA ARG A 206 -20.40 -0.73 -8.58
C ARG A 206 -21.80 -0.27 -8.18
N GLU A 207 -22.21 -0.46 -6.94
CA GLU A 207 -23.49 -0.01 -6.42
C GLU A 207 -23.57 1.53 -6.38
N ALA A 208 -22.52 2.20 -5.90
CA ALA A 208 -22.43 3.67 -5.89
C ALA A 208 -22.47 4.25 -7.31
N LEU A 209 -21.71 3.67 -8.25
CA LEU A 209 -21.75 4.07 -9.67
C LEU A 209 -23.11 3.77 -10.31
N GLY A 210 -23.76 2.65 -9.95
CA GLY A 210 -25.10 2.30 -10.40
C GLY A 210 -26.20 3.25 -9.90
N MET A 211 -26.04 3.81 -8.69
CA MET A 211 -26.93 4.85 -8.17
C MET A 211 -26.72 6.20 -8.85
N LEU A 212 -25.48 6.54 -9.24
CA LEU A 212 -25.17 7.73 -10.03
C LEU A 212 -25.68 7.61 -11.48
N GLY A 213 -25.71 6.40 -12.04
CA GLY A 213 -26.22 6.12 -13.39
C GLY A 213 -27.74 6.02 -13.50
N ARG A 214 -28.48 5.86 -12.39
CA ARG A 214 -29.95 5.71 -12.38
C ARG A 214 -30.74 7.03 -12.23
N GLY A 215 -30.05 8.17 -12.21
CA GLY A 215 -30.66 9.50 -12.01
C GLY A 215 -31.06 10.24 -13.30
N VAL A 216 -30.82 9.69 -14.49
CA VAL A 216 -31.10 10.36 -15.77
C VAL A 216 -31.79 9.41 -16.75
N ASP A 217 -32.91 8.81 -16.34
CA ASP A 217 -33.90 8.26 -17.29
C ASP A 217 -35.30 8.57 -16.75
N GLY A 218 -35.60 9.86 -16.66
CA GLY A 218 -36.96 10.36 -16.58
C GLY A 218 -37.57 10.37 -17.98
N GLU A 219 -38.55 9.49 -18.18
CA GLU A 219 -39.68 9.60 -19.13
C GLU A 219 -39.41 9.88 -20.62
N GLY A 220 -39.61 8.81 -21.40
CA GLY A 220 -40.03 8.82 -22.80
C GLY A 220 -40.00 7.37 -23.30
N GLY A 221 -41.06 6.57 -23.23
CA GLY A 221 -42.32 6.78 -23.92
C GLY A 221 -42.25 6.09 -25.29
N GLY A 222 -42.92 4.94 -25.44
CA GLY A 222 -43.43 4.50 -26.75
C GLY A 222 -42.73 3.32 -27.46
N GLU A 223 -43.41 2.18 -27.40
CA GLU A 223 -43.71 1.23 -28.50
C GLU A 223 -42.61 0.56 -29.37
N ALA A 224 -42.56 -0.76 -29.18
CA ALA A 224 -42.62 -1.83 -30.19
C ALA A 224 -42.42 -1.49 -31.69
N GLY A 225 -41.46 -2.19 -32.33
CA GLY A 225 -41.39 -2.29 -33.80
C GLY A 225 -40.23 -3.13 -34.34
N LYS A 226 -40.50 -4.44 -34.52
CA LYS A 226 -40.09 -5.36 -35.62
C LYS A 226 -39.27 -4.69 -36.77
N VAL A 227 -38.23 -5.27 -37.37
CA VAL A 227 -38.26 -6.34 -38.39
C VAL A 227 -36.80 -6.73 -38.77
N GLU A 228 -36.62 -8.03 -39.07
CA GLU A 228 -35.45 -8.72 -39.61
C GLU A 228 -34.97 -8.24 -40.99
N GLY A 229 -33.71 -8.53 -41.33
CA GLY A 229 -33.29 -8.72 -42.74
C GLY A 229 -31.86 -8.27 -43.08
N GLY A 230 -30.93 -9.22 -43.22
CA GLY A 230 -29.84 -9.12 -44.22
C GLY A 230 -30.37 -9.57 -45.60
N PRO A 231 -29.52 -9.75 -46.66
CA PRO A 231 -28.05 -9.77 -46.70
C PRO A 231 -27.41 -9.07 -47.95
N GLU A 232 -26.08 -9.25 -48.10
CA GLU A 232 -25.20 -9.20 -49.31
C GLU A 232 -24.97 -7.84 -50.02
N GLU A 233 -23.75 -7.30 -49.93
CA GLU A 233 -22.55 -7.49 -50.80
C GLU A 233 -22.52 -6.57 -52.05
N ALA A 234 -21.49 -5.72 -52.09
CA ALA A 234 -20.49 -5.61 -53.17
C ALA A 234 -20.07 -4.16 -53.47
N GLY A 235 -18.76 -3.92 -53.38
CA GLY A 235 -18.05 -3.15 -54.40
C GLY A 235 -17.58 -1.72 -54.05
N GLN A 236 -16.23 -1.61 -53.97
CA GLN A 236 -15.41 -0.56 -54.61
C GLN A 236 -15.33 0.81 -53.91
N GLU A 237 -14.23 1.56 -53.84
CA GLU A 237 -12.75 1.42 -53.87
C GLU A 237 -12.24 2.85 -53.53
N VAL A 238 -11.02 2.96 -52.99
CA VAL A 238 -10.15 4.15 -52.85
C VAL A 238 -10.69 5.42 -52.14
N ASP A 239 -10.06 5.78 -51.01
CA ASP A 239 -9.00 6.78 -51.14
C ASP A 239 -7.95 6.74 -50.01
N ARG A 240 -6.76 7.13 -50.43
CA ARG A 240 -5.44 7.05 -49.82
C ARG A 240 -5.24 8.21 -48.85
N PHE A 241 -4.82 7.92 -47.62
CA PHE A 241 -4.12 8.90 -46.77
C PHE A 241 -2.81 8.29 -46.29
N GLU A 242 -1.72 8.81 -46.84
CA GLU A 242 -0.34 8.59 -46.43
C GLU A 242 -0.01 9.45 -45.20
N GLU A 243 0.87 8.90 -44.36
CA GLU A 243 1.82 9.53 -43.42
C GLU A 243 1.32 10.45 -42.29
N GLU A 244 1.65 10.08 -41.05
CA GLU A 244 2.82 10.68 -40.40
C GLU A 244 3.37 9.76 -39.29
N THR A 245 4.56 9.22 -39.54
CA THR A 245 5.34 8.43 -38.58
C THR A 245 6.24 9.41 -37.85
N VAL A 246 5.98 9.69 -36.57
CA VAL A 246 6.91 10.48 -35.76
C VAL A 246 8.01 9.54 -35.23
N GLU A 247 9.07 9.41 -36.01
CA GLU A 247 10.38 8.97 -35.50
C GLU A 247 10.91 10.05 -34.54
N ARG A 248 11.02 9.72 -33.25
CA ARG A 248 11.88 10.47 -32.33
C ARG A 248 13.19 9.71 -32.17
N ALA A 249 14.17 10.13 -32.96
CA ALA A 249 15.58 9.80 -32.76
C ALA A 249 16.09 10.40 -31.44
N GLY A 250 16.90 9.63 -30.72
CA GLY A 250 17.82 10.19 -29.72
C GLY A 250 18.11 9.30 -28.51
N GLY A 251 19.14 8.47 -28.61
CA GLY A 251 20.05 8.20 -27.48
C GLY A 251 19.84 6.90 -26.70
N LYS A 252 20.25 5.76 -27.28
CA LYS A 252 20.78 4.65 -26.47
C LYS A 252 22.16 5.08 -25.96
N GLN A 253 22.31 5.24 -24.65
CA GLN A 253 23.62 5.17 -24.02
C GLN A 253 23.77 3.78 -23.42
N ASP A 254 24.59 2.96 -24.07
CA ASP A 254 25.22 1.79 -23.48
C ASP A 254 26.21 2.28 -22.43
N VAL A 255 25.93 2.02 -21.15
CA VAL A 255 26.92 2.19 -20.08
C VAL A 255 27.61 0.84 -19.89
N VAL A 256 28.81 0.74 -20.47
CA VAL A 256 29.78 -0.31 -20.19
C VAL A 256 30.39 -0.01 -18.81
N PHE A 257 30.19 -0.90 -17.84
CA PHE A 257 30.98 -0.88 -16.60
C PHE A 257 32.22 -1.76 -16.80
N GLU A 258 33.39 -1.13 -16.92
CA GLU A 258 34.67 -1.78 -16.68
C GLU A 258 34.84 -1.98 -15.17
N VAL A 259 35.12 -3.22 -14.78
CA VAL A 259 35.50 -3.62 -13.42
C VAL A 259 37.01 -3.40 -13.30
N LEU A 260 37.43 -2.57 -12.34
CA LEU A 260 38.79 -2.56 -11.79
C LEU A 260 38.81 -3.33 -10.46
#